data_AF-A0A6M8BCJ5-F1
#
_entry.id   AF-A0A6M8BCJ5-F1
#
_cell.length_a   1.000
_cell.length_b   1.000
_cell.length_c   1.000
_cell.angle_alpha   90.00
_cell.angle_beta   90.00
_cell.angle_gamma   90.00
#
_symmetry.space_group_name_H-M   'P 1'
#
loop_
_entity.id
_entity.type
_entity.pdbx_description
1 polymer ?
#
loop_
_entity_poly.entity_id
_entity_poly.type
_entity_poly.pdbx_seq_one_letter_code
_entity_poly.pdbx_strand_id
1 'polypeptide(L)' 'MNCRPDCGACCIAPSINSPLPGMPNGKPAGVRCVQLTEDNRCKLFGKPERPAFCNHLQPLEL' A
#
# COMPACT_ATOMS: atom_id res chain seq x y z
N MET A 1 5.51 4.42 -13.33
CA MET A 1 4.23 4.14 -12.64
C MET A 1 4.20 4.89 -11.34
N ASN A 2 3.28 5.83 -11.20
CA ASN A 2 3.14 6.67 -10.02
C ASN A 2 2.09 6.11 -9.05
N CYS A 3 2.17 6.46 -7.77
CA CYS A 3 1.03 6.30 -6.88
C CYS A 3 -0.10 7.18 -7.42
N ARG A 4 -1.21 6.57 -7.88
CA ARG A 4 -2.36 7.33 -8.36
C ARG A 4 -2.99 8.11 -7.19
N PRO A 5 -3.17 9.44 -7.29
CA PRO A 5 -3.88 10.21 -6.27
C PRO A 5 -5.32 9.70 -6.13
N ASP A 6 -5.88 9.78 -4.92
CA ASP A 6 -7.27 9.38 -4.63
C ASP A 6 -7.62 7.91 -4.88
N CYS A 7 -6.62 7.02 -5.03
CA CYS A 7 -6.86 5.61 -5.37
C CYS A 7 -6.94 4.70 -4.14
N GLY A 8 -5.87 4.64 -3.33
CA GLY A 8 -5.79 3.76 -2.15
C GLY A 8 -5.91 2.24 -2.38
N ALA A 9 -6.13 1.76 -3.61
CA ALA A 9 -6.49 0.37 -3.89
C ALA A 9 -5.47 -0.65 -3.37
N CYS A 10 -4.18 -0.47 -3.67
CA CYS A 10 -3.13 -1.37 -3.18
C CYS A 10 -2.92 -1.29 -1.66
N CYS A 11 -3.36 -0.21 -1.02
CA CYS A 11 -3.28 -0.01 0.43
C CYS A 11 -4.53 -0.48 1.18
N ILE A 12 -5.63 -0.80 0.50
CA ILE A 12 -6.90 -1.24 1.13
C ILE A 12 -7.22 -2.68 0.71
N ALA A 13 -7.24 -2.99 -0.59
CA ALA A 13 -7.79 -4.24 -1.11
C ALA A 13 -7.00 -5.50 -0.72
N PRO A 14 -5.68 -5.63 -0.97
CA PRO A 14 -4.98 -6.90 -0.76
C PRO A 14 -4.69 -7.18 0.72
N SER A 15 -4.48 -8.45 1.06
CA SER A 15 -3.78 -8.83 2.28
C SER A 15 -2.28 -8.56 2.13
N ILE A 16 -1.65 -8.02 3.16
CA ILE A 16 -0.20 -7.90 3.25
C ILE A 16 0.25 -8.84 4.36
N ASN A 17 0.96 -9.91 4.00
CA ASN A 17 1.44 -10.91 4.95
C ASN A 17 2.91 -10.72 5.33
N SER A 18 3.52 -9.62 4.88
CA SER A 18 4.87 -9.21 5.25
C SER A 18 4.83 -7.97 6.17
N PRO A 19 5.79 -7.82 7.09
CA PRO A 19 5.88 -6.63 7.94
C PRO A 19 6.01 -5.34 7.13
N LEU A 20 5.45 -4.25 7.67
CA LEU A 20 5.70 -2.88 7.21
C LEU A 20 5.78 -1.93 8.41
N PRO A 21 6.40 -0.73 8.26
CA PRO A 21 6.41 0.27 9.33
C PRO A 21 5.01 0.55 9.87
N GLY A 22 4.83 0.40 11.18
CA GLY A 22 3.54 0.58 11.87
C GLY A 22 2.54 -0.59 11.76
N MET A 23 2.84 -1.65 11.00
CA MET A 23 2.06 -2.89 10.96
C MET A 23 3.00 -4.11 10.89
N PRO A 24 3.61 -4.53 12.02
CA PRO A 24 4.64 -5.59 12.03
C PRO A 24 4.10 -6.96 11.59
N ASN A 25 2.80 -7.21 11.77
CA ASN A 25 2.15 -8.44 11.33
C ASN A 25 1.45 -8.29 9.96
N GLY A 26 1.73 -7.21 9.23
CA GLY A 26 1.03 -6.90 7.99
C GLY A 26 -0.40 -6.41 8.21
N LYS A 27 -1.28 -6.65 7.24
CA LYS A 27 -2.70 -6.26 7.31
C LYS A 27 -3.60 -7.27 6.58
N PRO A 28 -4.84 -7.49 7.04
CA PRO A 28 -5.85 -8.20 6.27
C PRO A 28 -6.30 -7.43 5.02
N ALA A 29 -6.92 -8.15 4.08
CA ALA A 29 -7.64 -7.56 2.95
C ALA A 29 -8.79 -6.66 3.44
N GLY A 30 -9.05 -5.56 2.72
CA GLY A 30 -10.08 -4.58 3.07
C GLY A 30 -9.73 -3.64 4.23
N VAL A 31 -8.70 -3.95 5.04
CA VAL A 31 -8.24 -3.07 6.12
C VAL A 31 -7.36 -1.96 5.56
N ARG A 32 -7.61 -0.71 6.00
CA ARG A 32 -6.82 0.46 5.62
C ARG A 32 -5.40 0.37 6.17
N CYS A 33 -4.40 0.42 5.29
CA CYS A 33 -2.99 0.46 5.67
C CYS A 33 -2.62 1.76 6.40
N VAL A 34 -1.82 1.69 7.46
CA VAL A 34 -1.32 2.86 8.22
C VAL A 34 -0.49 3.84 7.38
N GLN A 35 0.04 3.36 6.26
CA GLN A 35 0.84 4.16 5.32
C GLN A 35 -0.01 4.89 4.28
N LEU A 36 -1.33 4.70 4.28
CA LEU A 36 -2.24 5.43 3.40
C LEU A 36 -2.56 6.80 4.02
N THR A 37 -2.15 7.88 3.35
CA THR A 37 -2.46 9.27 3.74
C THR A 37 -3.95 9.58 3.57
N GLU A 38 -4.39 10.75 4.03
CA GLU A 38 -5.76 11.23 3.89
C GLU A 38 -6.16 11.43 2.42
N ASP A 39 -5.24 11.89 1.56
CA ASP A 39 -5.40 12.02 0.10
C ASP A 39 -5.20 10.68 -0.66
N ASN A 40 -5.29 9.56 0.06
CA ASN A 40 -5.18 8.19 -0.47
C ASN A 40 -3.89 7.93 -1.27
N ARG A 41 -2.76 8.47 -0.82
CA ARG A 41 -1.41 8.18 -1.31
C ARG A 41 -0.63 7.31 -0.33
N CYS A 42 0.25 6.45 -0.84
CA CYS A 42 1.12 5.65 0.02
C CYS A 42 2.37 6.44 0.45
N LYS A 43 2.55 6.66 1.76
CA LYS A 43 3.72 7.33 2.37
C LYS A 43 5.06 6.66 2.08
N LEU A 44 5.03 5.37 1.74
CA LEU A 44 6.21 4.56 1.41
C LEU A 44 6.44 4.40 -0.09
N PHE A 45 5.60 4.99 -0.96
CA PHE A 45 5.79 4.85 -2.39
C PHE A 45 7.19 5.33 -2.81
N GLY A 46 7.95 4.46 -3.50
CA GLY A 46 9.32 4.76 -3.94
C GLY A 46 10.39 4.67 -2.85
N LYS A 47 10.03 4.30 -1.61
CA LYS A 47 10.97 4.20 -0.48
C LYS A 47 11.41 2.74 -0.23
N PRO A 48 12.65 2.52 0.27
CA PRO A 48 13.15 1.18 0.53
C PRO A 48 12.37 0.42 1.63
N GLU A 49 11.69 1.13 2.54
CA GLU A 49 10.85 0.50 3.57
C GLU A 49 9.52 -0.03 3.02
N ARG A 50 9.20 0.23 1.75
CA ARG A 50 8.01 -0.33 1.10
C ARG A 50 8.22 -1.82 0.85
N PRO A 51 7.35 -2.71 1.38
CA PRO A 51 7.50 -4.14 1.19
C PRO A 51 7.53 -4.53 -0.29
N ALA A 52 8.34 -5.52 -0.64
CA ALA A 52 8.48 -6.02 -2.02
C ALA A 52 7.13 -6.40 -2.65
N PHE A 53 6.23 -7.03 -1.88
CA PHE A 53 4.87 -7.32 -2.31
C PHE A 53 4.13 -6.07 -2.81
N CYS A 54 4.21 -4.97 -2.07
CA CYS A 54 3.55 -3.72 -2.45
C CYS A 54 4.14 -3.10 -3.72
N ASN A 55 5.39 -3.42 -4.09
CA ASN A 55 6.02 -2.94 -5.32
C ASN A 55 5.55 -3.70 -6.56
N HIS A 56 5.05 -4.93 -6.40
CA HIS A 56 4.46 -5.71 -7.49
C HIS A 56 3.00 -5.33 -7.79
N LEU A 57 2.36 -4.56 -6.89
CA LEU A 57 1.00 -4.06 -7.11
C LEU A 57 1.04 -2.80 -7.97
N GLN A 58 0.68 -2.97 -9.23
CA GLN A 58 0.50 -1.87 -10.18
C GLN A 58 -0.97 -1.42 -10.17
N PRO A 59 -1.25 -0.11 -10.36
CA PRO A 59 -2.60 0.33 -10.67
C PRO A 59 -3.09 -0.42 -11.91
N LEU A 60 -4.28 -1.03 -11.84
CA LEU A 60 -4.94 -1.54 -13.04
C LEU A 60 -5.40 -0.32 -13.84
N GLU A 61 -4.80 -0.08 -15.00
CA GLU A 61 -5.34 0.87 -15.98
C GLU A 61 -6.41 0.12 -16.78
N LEU A 62 -7.66 0.47 -16.54
CA LEU A 62 -8.79 0.13 -17.41
C LEU A 62 -9.05 1.30 -18.35
#